data_AF-A0A820JNJ3-F1
#
_entry.id   AF-A0A820JNJ3-F1
#
_cell.length_a   1.000
_cell.length_b   1.000
_cell.length_c   1.000
_cell.angle_alpha   90.00
_cell.angle_beta   90.00
_cell.angle_gamma   90.00
#
_symmetry.space_group_name_H-M   'P 1'
#
loop_
_entity.id
_entity.type
_entity.pdbx_description
1 polymer ?
#
loop_
_entity_poly.entity_id
_entity_poly.type
_entity_poly.pdbx_seq_one_letter_code
_entity_poly.pdbx_strand_id
1 'polypeptide(L)'
;MGSRKTNARERQLQEVINKGYINCIYDDSTTFEKNDYKEKIDWILASQPLHSLISNVETHPTIGTLSGHKPLTFDIPIGTEPKPASPRLSLNFKAANWSKFRSKLNEQLMLWNKHRHITSTIDIEEYTSFISNSIKPATQEAIPTSKQLNTNIRLSEAIKHLIQLKHKTYRKWKKTGEGSEKQQ
;
A
#
# COMPACT_ATOMS: atom_id res chain seq x y z
N MET A 1 -32.35 -19.50 13.37
CA MET A 1 -31.34 -19.60 12.27
C MET A 1 -31.22 -18.23 11.62
N GLY A 2 -30.24 -17.42 12.05
CA GLY A 2 -30.00 -16.09 11.48
C GLY A 2 -29.29 -16.21 10.13
N SER A 3 -29.90 -15.70 9.08
CA SER A 3 -29.32 -15.68 7.72
C SER A 3 -27.97 -14.97 7.72
N ARG A 4 -26.90 -15.66 7.28
CA ARG A 4 -25.51 -15.15 7.17
C ARG A 4 -25.38 -13.81 6.45
N LYS A 5 -26.37 -13.40 5.66
CA LYS A 5 -26.47 -12.05 5.06
C LYS A 5 -26.49 -10.89 6.07
N THR A 6 -26.59 -11.16 7.38
CA THR A 6 -26.57 -10.15 8.46
C THR A 6 -25.24 -10.02 9.21
N ASN A 7 -24.18 -10.78 8.91
CA ASN A 7 -22.90 -10.64 9.63
C ASN A 7 -22.15 -9.37 9.20
N ALA A 8 -22.12 -8.37 10.10
CA ALA A 8 -21.44 -7.10 9.85
C ALA A 8 -19.94 -7.26 9.54
N ARG A 9 -19.27 -8.26 10.13
CA ARG A 9 -17.84 -8.52 9.89
C ARG A 9 -17.57 -8.99 8.47
N GLU A 10 -18.39 -9.90 7.98
CA GLU A 10 -18.30 -10.41 6.60
C GLU A 10 -18.56 -9.27 5.60
N ARG A 11 -19.57 -8.43 5.86
CA ARG A 11 -19.87 -7.27 5.01
C ARG A 11 -18.71 -6.28 4.94
N GLN A 12 -18.08 -5.98 6.08
CA GLN A 12 -16.91 -5.09 6.14
C GLN A 12 -15.71 -5.67 5.39
N LEU A 13 -15.43 -6.97 5.55
CA LEU A 13 -14.36 -7.63 4.82
C LEU A 13 -14.61 -7.63 3.30
N GLN A 14 -15.83 -7.96 2.88
CA GLN A 14 -16.23 -7.92 1.47
C GLN A 14 -16.12 -6.51 0.88
N GLU A 15 -16.47 -5.47 1.64
CA GLU A 15 -16.29 -4.08 1.18
C GLU A 15 -14.81 -3.74 0.94
N VAL A 16 -13.89 -4.22 1.79
CA VAL A 16 -12.45 -4.02 1.61
C VAL A 16 -11.93 -4.78 0.38
N ILE A 17 -12.39 -6.02 0.17
CA ILE A 17 -12.02 -6.84 -1.00
C ILE A 17 -12.56 -6.18 -2.29
N ASN A 18 -13.82 -5.74 -2.29
CA ASN A 18 -14.47 -5.11 -3.45
C ASN A 18 -13.83 -3.78 -3.87
N LYS A 19 -13.14 -3.10 -2.95
CA LYS A 19 -12.35 -1.90 -3.27
C LYS A 19 -11.09 -2.20 -4.11
N GLY A 20 -10.72 -3.48 -4.27
CA GLY A 20 -9.64 -3.91 -5.16
C GLY A 20 -8.23 -3.69 -4.62
N TYR A 21 -8.07 -3.31 -3.35
CA TYR A 21 -6.75 -3.13 -2.71
C TYR A 21 -6.06 -4.46 -2.39
N ILE A 22 -6.86 -5.47 -2.06
CA ILE A 22 -6.43 -6.81 -1.68
C ILE A 22 -7.37 -7.81 -2.35
N ASN A 23 -6.79 -8.89 -2.88
CA ASN A 23 -7.51 -9.99 -3.49
C ASN A 23 -7.41 -11.20 -2.56
N CYS A 24 -8.48 -11.99 -2.52
CA CYS A 24 -8.45 -13.24 -1.80
C CYS A 24 -8.00 -14.39 -2.70
N ILE A 25 -7.15 -15.23 -2.15
CA ILE A 25 -6.62 -16.45 -2.78
C ILE A 25 -7.05 -17.62 -1.90
N TYR A 26 -7.59 -18.66 -2.51
CA TYR A 26 -8.07 -19.83 -1.81
C TYR A 26 -8.24 -21.01 -2.76
N ASP A 27 -8.23 -22.22 -2.22
CA ASP A 27 -8.84 -23.39 -2.85
C ASP A 27 -10.32 -23.48 -2.44
N ASP A 28 -11.17 -24.25 -3.11
CA ASP A 28 -12.61 -24.32 -2.78
C ASP A 28 -12.92 -25.12 -1.50
N SER A 29 -11.88 -25.56 -0.78
CA SER A 29 -11.97 -26.37 0.42
C SER A 29 -12.44 -25.57 1.64
N THR A 30 -13.10 -26.27 2.57
CA THR A 30 -13.41 -25.77 3.91
C THR A 30 -12.13 -25.75 4.74
N THR A 31 -11.86 -24.66 5.46
CA THR A 31 -10.66 -24.51 6.30
C THR A 31 -10.92 -24.81 7.77
N PHE A 32 -12.18 -24.95 8.19
CA PHE A 32 -12.57 -25.35 9.53
C PHE A 32 -13.62 -26.45 9.52
N GLU A 33 -13.41 -27.49 10.32
CA GLU A 33 -14.34 -28.59 10.51
C GLU A 33 -14.32 -29.05 11.97
N LYS A 34 -15.48 -29.00 12.64
CA LYS A 34 -15.65 -29.53 13.99
C LYS A 34 -17.07 -30.08 14.14
N ASN A 35 -17.18 -31.38 14.42
CA ASN A 35 -18.46 -32.10 14.41
C ASN A 35 -19.18 -31.89 13.05
N ASP A 36 -20.45 -31.49 13.06
CA ASP A 36 -21.24 -31.23 11.84
C ASP A 36 -21.03 -29.82 11.25
N TYR A 37 -20.13 -29.02 11.83
CA TYR A 37 -19.88 -27.65 11.38
C TYR A 37 -18.67 -27.59 10.45
N LYS A 38 -18.91 -27.18 9.19
CA LYS A 38 -17.89 -27.02 8.15
C LYS A 38 -17.94 -25.61 7.59
N GLU A 39 -16.85 -24.87 7.67
CA GLU A 39 -16.78 -23.49 7.21
C GLU A 39 -15.43 -23.13 6.59
N LYS A 40 -15.43 -22.01 5.88
CA LYS A 40 -14.23 -21.38 5.35
C LYS A 40 -13.99 -20.05 6.06
N ILE A 41 -13.16 -20.09 7.09
CA ILE A 41 -12.90 -18.93 7.97
C ILE A 41 -11.44 -18.47 7.95
N ASP A 42 -10.55 -19.27 7.37
CA ASP A 42 -9.15 -18.93 7.12
C ASP A 42 -8.95 -18.52 5.65
N TRP A 43 -8.25 -17.40 5.42
CA TRP A 43 -8.16 -16.72 4.12
C TRP A 43 -6.69 -16.34 3.83
N ILE A 44 -6.25 -16.46 2.58
CA ILE A 44 -4.99 -15.88 2.10
C ILE A 44 -5.32 -14.58 1.36
N LEU A 45 -4.77 -13.46 1.83
CA LEU A 45 -5.02 -12.13 1.25
C LEU A 45 -3.72 -11.57 0.69
N ALA A 46 -3.75 -11.12 -0.57
CA ALA A 46 -2.59 -10.50 -1.20
C ALA A 46 -3.00 -9.33 -2.10
N SER A 47 -2.22 -8.25 -2.06
CA SER A 47 -2.34 -7.16 -3.04
C SER A 47 -1.67 -7.54 -4.36
N GLN A 48 -1.98 -6.82 -5.43
CA GLN A 48 -1.14 -6.87 -6.62
C GLN A 48 0.24 -6.21 -6.36
N PRO A 49 1.35 -6.70 -6.95
CA PRO A 49 1.45 -7.85 -7.86
C PRO A 49 1.63 -9.20 -7.15
N LEU A 50 1.70 -9.24 -5.80
CA LEU A 50 1.97 -10.48 -5.06
C LEU A 50 0.93 -11.57 -5.34
N HIS A 51 -0.33 -11.17 -5.53
CA HIS A 51 -1.40 -12.09 -5.90
C HIS A 51 -1.08 -12.94 -7.14
N SER A 52 -0.46 -12.37 -8.18
CA SER A 52 -0.11 -13.13 -9.39
C SER A 52 1.08 -14.08 -9.21
N LEU A 53 1.77 -14.01 -8.06
CA LEU A 53 2.93 -14.84 -7.75
C LEU A 53 2.58 -16.03 -6.86
N ILE A 54 1.41 -16.00 -6.22
CA ILE A 54 0.97 -17.08 -5.33
C ILE A 54 0.39 -18.21 -6.19
N SER A 55 0.86 -19.43 -5.93
CA SER A 55 0.45 -20.65 -6.65
C SER A 55 0.32 -21.82 -5.68
N ASN A 56 -0.17 -22.98 -6.16
CA ASN A 56 -0.30 -24.23 -5.39
C ASN A 56 -0.99 -24.04 -4.03
N VAL A 57 -2.11 -23.31 -4.03
CA VAL A 57 -2.88 -23.06 -2.82
C VAL A 57 -3.68 -24.31 -2.48
N GLU A 58 -3.44 -24.86 -1.31
CA GLU A 58 -4.04 -26.13 -0.88
C GLU A 58 -4.42 -26.09 0.60
N THR A 59 -5.62 -26.56 0.91
CA THR A 59 -6.04 -26.87 2.29
C THR A 59 -5.69 -28.33 2.60
N HIS A 60 -4.96 -28.56 3.70
CA HIS A 60 -4.53 -29.89 4.14
C HIS A 60 -5.50 -30.47 5.19
N PRO A 61 -6.44 -31.35 4.79
CA PRO A 61 -7.47 -31.85 5.70
C PRO A 61 -6.92 -32.75 6.81
N THR A 62 -5.73 -33.33 6.62
CA THR A 62 -5.13 -34.33 7.51
C THR A 62 -4.17 -33.74 8.55
N ILE A 63 -3.73 -32.48 8.39
CA ILE A 63 -2.68 -31.86 9.22
C ILE A 63 -3.28 -31.10 10.43
N GLY A 64 -4.61 -31.02 10.57
CA GLY A 64 -5.31 -30.07 11.45
C GLY A 64 -6.31 -30.63 12.46
N THR A 65 -6.25 -31.91 12.81
CA THR A 65 -7.39 -32.60 13.45
C THR A 65 -7.60 -32.31 14.94
N LEU A 66 -6.69 -31.59 15.62
CA LEU A 66 -6.83 -31.30 17.07
C LEU A 66 -7.66 -30.04 17.39
N SER A 67 -7.71 -29.05 16.50
CA SER A 67 -8.43 -27.78 16.73
C SER A 67 -9.60 -27.53 15.76
N GLY A 68 -9.76 -28.40 14.76
CA GLY A 68 -10.73 -28.25 13.68
C GLY A 68 -10.27 -27.35 12.54
N HIS A 69 -9.19 -26.58 12.71
CA HIS A 69 -8.59 -25.80 11.62
C HIS A 69 -7.69 -26.66 10.75
N LYS A 70 -7.88 -26.58 9.44
CA LYS A 70 -7.08 -27.25 8.41
C LYS A 70 -6.04 -26.26 7.89
N PRO A 71 -4.74 -26.59 7.92
CA PRO A 71 -3.71 -25.69 7.43
C PRO A 71 -3.87 -25.37 5.94
N LEU A 72 -3.61 -24.12 5.58
CA LEU A 72 -3.49 -23.65 4.21
C LEU A 72 -2.00 -23.54 3.85
N THR A 73 -1.62 -24.09 2.70
CA THR A 73 -0.28 -23.89 2.12
C THR A 73 -0.40 -23.19 0.77
N PHE A 74 0.67 -22.50 0.39
CA PHE A 74 0.80 -21.86 -0.91
C PHE A 74 2.28 -21.65 -1.21
N ASP A 75 2.61 -21.58 -2.49
CA ASP A 75 3.96 -21.32 -2.97
C ASP A 75 4.10 -19.88 -3.43
N ILE A 76 5.25 -19.27 -3.09
CA ILE A 76 5.73 -18.02 -3.68
C ILE A 76 7.10 -18.31 -4.30
N PRO A 77 7.31 -18.06 -5.61
CA PRO A 77 8.57 -18.31 -6.27
C PRO A 77 9.70 -17.48 -5.62
N ILE A 78 10.76 -18.17 -5.21
CA ILE A 78 11.99 -17.53 -4.71
C ILE A 78 12.77 -17.01 -5.92
N GLY A 79 13.01 -15.71 -5.99
CA GLY A 79 13.80 -15.08 -7.06
C GLY A 79 13.02 -14.13 -7.97
N THR A 80 11.72 -13.94 -7.77
CA THR A 80 11.07 -12.72 -8.26
C THR A 80 11.58 -11.57 -7.41
N GLU A 81 12.54 -10.80 -7.92
CA GLU A 81 12.82 -9.49 -7.34
C GLU A 81 11.47 -8.77 -7.24
N PRO A 82 11.05 -8.31 -6.04
CA PRO A 82 9.86 -7.51 -5.96
C PRO A 82 10.09 -6.35 -6.92
N LYS A 83 9.24 -6.24 -7.96
CA LYS A 83 9.22 -5.03 -8.79
C LYS A 83 9.26 -3.87 -7.79
N PRO A 84 10.28 -3.01 -7.83
CA PRO A 84 10.42 -1.96 -6.84
C PRO A 84 9.08 -1.25 -6.78
N ALA A 85 8.48 -1.20 -5.57
CA ALA A 85 7.15 -0.66 -5.39
C ALA A 85 7.07 0.66 -6.17
N SER A 86 6.14 0.73 -7.14
CA SER A 86 6.00 1.91 -7.98
C SER A 86 6.02 3.13 -7.06
N PRO A 87 6.92 4.11 -7.30
CA PRO A 87 7.12 5.21 -6.37
C PRO A 87 5.75 5.84 -6.10
N ARG A 88 5.35 5.87 -4.82
CA ARG A 88 4.09 6.51 -4.45
C ARG A 88 4.25 7.99 -4.81
N LEU A 89 3.41 8.46 -5.73
CA LEU A 89 3.33 9.88 -6.04
C LEU A 89 2.70 10.55 -4.82
N SER A 90 3.50 11.33 -4.10
CA SER A 90 3.02 12.14 -2.97
C SER A 90 3.19 13.61 -3.31
N LEU A 91 2.19 14.42 -2.99
CA LEU A 91 2.26 15.87 -3.11
C LEU A 91 3.37 16.41 -2.20
N ASN A 92 4.32 17.14 -2.77
CA ASN A 92 5.37 17.78 -1.99
C ASN A 92 4.93 19.18 -1.56
N PHE A 93 4.19 19.26 -0.47
CA PHE A 93 3.72 20.53 0.10
C PHE A 93 4.86 21.48 0.50
N LYS A 94 6.07 20.98 0.74
CA LYS A 94 7.24 21.83 1.02
C LYS A 94 7.74 22.57 -0.21
N ALA A 95 7.48 22.04 -1.41
CA ALA A 95 7.81 22.66 -2.69
C ALA A 95 6.58 23.31 -3.36
N ALA A 96 5.49 23.52 -2.62
CA ALA A 96 4.27 24.11 -3.14
C ALA A 96 4.48 25.59 -3.54
N ASN A 97 4.01 25.97 -4.73
CA ASN A 97 3.90 27.37 -5.11
C ASN A 97 2.56 27.94 -4.65
N TRP A 98 2.52 28.41 -3.40
CA TRP A 98 1.29 28.94 -2.78
C TRP A 98 0.73 30.17 -3.50
N SER A 99 1.57 30.97 -4.17
CA SER A 99 1.10 32.10 -4.98
C SER A 99 0.26 31.59 -6.15
N LYS A 100 0.73 30.55 -6.85
CA LYS A 100 0.02 29.90 -7.94
C LYS A 100 -1.28 29.25 -7.45
N PHE A 101 -1.23 28.58 -6.29
CA PHE A 101 -2.42 27.99 -5.66
C PHE A 101 -3.50 29.05 -5.42
N ARG A 102 -3.14 30.17 -4.77
CA ARG A 102 -4.07 31.25 -4.46
C ARG A 102 -4.62 31.91 -5.71
N SER A 103 -3.76 32.17 -6.70
CA SER A 103 -4.19 32.74 -7.99
C SER A 103 -5.23 31.84 -8.66
N LYS A 104 -4.96 30.53 -8.73
CA LYS A 104 -5.87 29.58 -9.38
C LYS A 104 -7.19 29.41 -8.62
N LEU A 105 -7.13 29.32 -7.29
CA LEU A 105 -8.32 29.24 -6.47
C LEU A 105 -9.18 30.50 -6.62
N ASN A 106 -8.56 31.69 -6.58
CA ASN A 106 -9.27 32.96 -6.75
C ASN A 106 -9.92 33.08 -8.14
N GLU A 107 -9.24 32.65 -9.20
CA GLU A 107 -9.81 32.58 -10.55
C GLU A 107 -11.10 31.74 -10.55
N GLN A 108 -11.07 30.56 -9.92
CA GLN A 108 -12.23 29.68 -9.83
C GLN A 108 -13.36 30.25 -8.97
N LEU A 109 -13.04 30.86 -7.82
CA LEU A 109 -14.03 31.51 -6.95
C LEU A 109 -14.68 32.73 -7.60
N MET A 110 -13.94 33.49 -8.40
CA MET A 110 -14.48 34.62 -9.17
C MET A 110 -15.54 34.17 -10.18
N LEU A 111 -15.41 32.98 -10.78
CA LEU A 111 -16.41 32.45 -11.72
C LEU A 111 -17.75 32.20 -11.03
N TRP A 112 -17.75 31.73 -9.78
CA TRP A 112 -18.96 31.55 -8.99
C TRP A 112 -19.62 32.90 -8.66
N ASN A 113 -18.83 33.83 -8.12
CA ASN A 113 -19.30 35.15 -7.68
C ASN A 113 -19.84 36.01 -8.84
N LYS A 114 -19.47 35.71 -10.08
CA LYS A 114 -19.97 36.41 -11.27
C LYS A 114 -21.40 36.01 -11.67
N HIS A 115 -21.85 34.81 -11.28
CA HIS A 115 -23.12 34.26 -11.77
C HIS A 115 -24.11 33.86 -10.66
N ARG A 116 -23.69 33.85 -9.40
CA ARG A 116 -24.51 33.39 -8.27
C ARG A 116 -24.32 34.26 -7.03
N HIS A 117 -25.42 34.60 -6.39
CA HIS A 117 -25.44 35.26 -5.08
C HIS A 117 -25.86 34.26 -4.01
N ILE A 118 -25.24 34.34 -2.84
CA ILE A 118 -25.58 33.48 -1.71
C ILE A 118 -26.74 34.13 -0.97
N THR A 119 -27.94 33.58 -1.13
CA THR A 119 -29.18 34.15 -0.57
C THR A 119 -29.94 33.18 0.33
N SER A 120 -29.63 31.89 0.24
CA SER A 120 -30.27 30.81 0.98
C SER A 120 -29.25 29.86 1.62
N THR A 121 -29.71 29.01 2.53
CA THR A 121 -28.91 27.92 3.10
C THR A 121 -28.47 26.90 2.05
N ILE A 122 -29.29 26.67 1.03
CA ILE A 122 -28.95 25.79 -0.10
C ILE A 122 -27.76 26.37 -0.88
N ASP A 123 -27.76 27.68 -1.13
CA ASP A 123 -26.64 28.34 -1.82
C ASP A 123 -25.32 28.21 -1.05
N ILE A 124 -25.38 28.17 0.29
CA ILE A 124 -24.21 27.98 1.15
C ILE A 124 -23.64 26.56 0.99
N GLU A 125 -24.50 25.54 0.97
CA GLU A 125 -24.08 24.15 0.78
C GLU A 125 -23.49 23.91 -0.62
N GLU A 126 -24.12 24.49 -1.64
CA GLU A 126 -23.61 24.44 -3.01
C GLU A 126 -22.26 25.18 -3.12
N TYR A 127 -22.12 26.34 -2.49
CA TYR A 127 -20.87 27.09 -2.51
C TYR A 127 -19.74 26.37 -1.76
N THR A 128 -20.06 25.72 -0.64
CA THR A 128 -19.09 24.90 0.11
C THR A 128 -18.61 23.70 -0.72
N SER A 129 -19.54 23.06 -1.44
CA SER A 129 -19.22 21.99 -2.39
C SER A 129 -18.36 22.52 -3.55
N PHE A 130 -18.69 23.71 -4.06
CA PHE A 130 -17.92 24.37 -5.11
C PHE A 130 -16.48 24.71 -4.68
N ILE A 131 -16.29 25.25 -3.48
CA ILE A 131 -14.96 25.52 -2.90
C ILE A 131 -14.17 24.22 -2.81
N SER A 132 -14.77 23.16 -2.26
CA SER A 132 -14.12 21.86 -2.10
C SER A 132 -13.67 21.27 -3.44
N ASN A 133 -14.51 21.41 -4.47
CA ASN A 133 -14.20 20.97 -5.83
C ASN A 133 -13.12 21.83 -6.50
N SER A 134 -12.99 23.10 -6.14
CA SER A 134 -11.99 24.04 -6.65
C SER A 134 -10.60 23.84 -6.02
N ILE A 135 -10.53 23.38 -4.77
CA ILE A 135 -9.26 23.12 -4.08
C ILE A 135 -8.44 22.03 -4.79
N LYS A 136 -9.08 20.98 -5.30
CA LYS A 136 -8.40 19.84 -5.95
C LYS A 136 -7.58 20.25 -7.19
N PRO A 137 -8.14 20.92 -8.21
CA PRO A 137 -7.37 21.38 -9.38
C PRO A 137 -6.31 22.42 -9.00
N ALA A 138 -6.61 23.36 -8.09
CA ALA A 138 -5.62 24.33 -7.61
C ALA A 138 -4.42 23.63 -6.94
N THR A 139 -4.68 22.56 -6.19
CA THR A 139 -3.65 21.73 -5.54
C THR A 139 -2.79 21.00 -6.58
N GLN A 140 -3.41 20.38 -7.60
CA GLN A 140 -2.69 19.66 -8.66
C GLN A 140 -1.78 20.59 -9.47
N GLU A 141 -2.20 21.82 -9.70
CA GLU A 141 -1.46 22.78 -10.51
C GLU A 141 -0.31 23.48 -9.76
N ALA A 142 -0.47 23.65 -8.45
CA ALA A 142 0.46 24.42 -7.62
C ALA A 142 1.42 23.57 -6.80
N ILE A 143 1.11 22.31 -6.55
CA ILE A 143 1.90 21.42 -5.70
C ILE A 143 2.52 20.31 -6.55
N PRO A 144 3.86 20.33 -6.73
CA PRO A 144 4.52 19.31 -7.52
C PRO A 144 4.36 17.94 -6.88
N THR A 145 4.10 16.93 -7.72
CA THR A 145 4.15 15.53 -7.30
C THR A 145 5.60 15.12 -7.19
N SER A 146 6.00 14.67 -6.00
CA SER A 146 7.29 14.03 -5.80
C SER A 146 7.11 12.53 -5.91
N LYS A 147 8.00 11.87 -6.66
CA LYS A 147 8.20 10.43 -6.55
C LYS A 147 8.87 10.20 -5.20
N GLN A 148 8.11 9.83 -4.18
CA GLN A 148 8.72 9.26 -3.00
C GLN A 148 9.27 7.90 -3.39
N LEU A 149 10.59 7.83 -3.54
CA LEU A 149 11.31 6.57 -3.41
C LEU A 149 10.98 6.05 -2.01
N ASN A 150 10.34 4.89 -1.93
CA ASN A 150 10.17 4.17 -0.67
C ASN A 150 11.55 3.66 -0.19
N THR A 151 12.48 4.56 0.13
CA THR A 151 13.72 4.21 0.83
C THR A 151 13.44 4.18 2.32
N ASN A 152 12.48 3.35 2.73
CA ASN A 152 12.44 2.77 4.06
C ASN A 152 12.73 1.27 3.91
N ILE A 153 13.83 0.95 3.23
CA ILE A 153 14.40 -0.40 3.35
C ILE A 153 14.98 -0.45 4.76
N ARG A 154 14.19 -0.98 5.69
CA ARG A 154 14.69 -1.32 7.02
C ARG A 154 15.59 -2.54 6.86
N LEU A 155 16.86 -2.28 6.51
CA LEU A 155 17.87 -3.33 6.30
C LEU A 155 17.96 -4.18 7.57
N SER A 156 17.92 -5.50 7.43
CA SER A 156 18.14 -6.41 8.55
C SER A 156 19.53 -6.18 9.15
N GLU A 157 19.67 -6.46 10.43
CA GLU A 157 20.94 -6.24 11.14
C GLU A 157 22.10 -7.05 10.53
N ALA A 158 21.79 -8.24 9.99
CA ALA A 158 22.73 -9.06 9.24
C ALA A 158 23.26 -8.36 7.98
N ILE A 159 22.39 -7.70 7.20
CA ILE A 159 22.79 -6.97 6.00
C ILE A 159 23.65 -5.75 6.37
N LYS A 160 23.28 -5.02 7.44
CA LYS A 160 24.10 -3.91 7.95
C LYS A 160 25.50 -4.38 8.35
N HIS A 161 25.58 -5.51 9.05
CA HIS A 161 26.85 -6.10 9.48
C HIS A 161 27.73 -6.50 8.28
N LEU A 162 27.14 -7.10 7.24
CA LEU A 162 27.86 -7.45 6.00
C LEU A 162 28.39 -6.21 5.27
N ILE A 163 27.61 -5.13 5.20
CA ILE A 163 28.05 -3.85 4.62
C ILE A 163 29.22 -3.26 5.43
N GLN A 164 29.13 -3.28 6.75
CA GLN A 164 30.21 -2.83 7.63
C GLN A 164 31.48 -3.67 7.44
N LEU A 165 31.34 -5.00 7.35
CA LEU A 165 32.46 -5.91 7.12
C LEU A 165 33.13 -5.63 5.77
N LYS A 166 32.36 -5.49 4.69
CA LYS A 166 32.86 -5.09 3.37
C LYS A 166 33.68 -3.80 3.46
N HIS A 167 33.14 -2.76 4.10
CA HIS A 167 33.85 -1.48 4.24
C HIS A 167 35.12 -1.60 5.08
N LYS A 168 35.10 -2.40 6.16
CA LYS A 168 36.27 -2.64 7.00
C LYS A 168 37.37 -3.35 6.21
N THR A 169 37.02 -4.39 5.46
CA THR A 169 37.95 -5.13 4.60
C THR A 169 38.53 -4.25 3.50
N TYR A 170 37.70 -3.44 2.83
CA TYR A 170 38.15 -2.50 1.81
C TYR A 170 39.14 -1.45 2.38
N ARG A 171 38.83 -0.86 3.55
CA ARG A 171 39.75 0.08 4.21
C ARG A 171 41.06 -0.57 4.61
N LYS A 172 41.02 -1.84 5.06
CA LYS A 172 42.22 -2.61 5.41
C LYS A 172 43.07 -2.87 4.16
N TRP A 173 42.45 -3.33 3.07
CA TRP A 173 43.10 -3.55 1.79
C TRP A 173 43.74 -2.27 1.23
N LYS A 174 43.02 -1.15 1.24
CA LYS A 174 43.54 0.14 0.78
C LYS A 174 44.77 0.59 1.58
N LYS A 175 44.75 0.42 2.90
CA LYS A 175 45.91 0.73 3.77
C LYS A 175 47.11 -0.18 3.52
N THR A 176 46.88 -1.44 3.16
CA THR A 176 47.96 -2.37 2.80
C THR A 176 48.51 -2.12 1.39
N GLY A 177 47.67 -1.64 0.45
CA GLY A 177 48.09 -1.34 -0.92
C GLY A 177 48.93 -0.08 -1.06
N GLU A 178 48.62 0.98 -0.30
CA GLU A 178 49.40 2.24 -0.32
C GLU A 178 50.78 2.12 0.38
N GLY A 179 51.01 1.06 1.16
CA GLY A 179 52.29 0.80 1.86
C GLY A 179 53.29 -0.02 1.05
N SER A 180 52.84 -0.77 0.06
CA SER A 180 53.69 -1.66 -0.77
C SER A 180 54.28 -1.00 -2.01
N GLU A 181 53.79 0.18 -2.42
CA GLU A 181 54.31 0.92 -3.59
C GLU A 181 55.38 1.97 -3.26
N LYS A 182 55.69 2.19 -1.96
CA LYS A 182 56.71 3.16 -1.52
C LYS A 182 58.05 2.55 -1.10
N GLN A 183 58.29 1.27 -1.38
CA GLN A 183 59.53 0.56 -1.03
C GLN A 183 60.20 -0.16 -2.21
N GLN A 184 60.01 0.32 -3.45
CA GLN A 184 60.83 -0.07 -4.60
C GLN A 184 61.50 1.15 -5.21
#